data_AF-A0A183ND42-F1
#
_entry.id   AF-A0A183ND42-F1
#
_cell.length_a   1.000
_cell.length_b   1.000
_cell.length_c   1.000
_cell.angle_alpha   90.00
_cell.angle_beta   90.00
_cell.angle_gamma   90.00
#
_symmetry.space_group_name_H-M   'P 1'
#
loop_
_entity.id
_entity.type
_entity.pdbx_description
1 polymer ?
#
loop_
_entity_poly.entity_id
_entity_poly.type
_entity_poly.pdbx_seq_one_letter_code
_entity_poly.pdbx_strand_id
1 'polypeptide(L)'
;MTTESSEQNITNFIQPVSIPEHMTMDITNAFFSACRIGLKPGELLHTSWFDLKYSMSAIEIMDPKMDARVQGNRKVLTVCEALSSEQLPLGPFSSLYELLGIIDELLAACVNWLTGDSLAQSIFICMYMHCTQLIRDKYLAAFCELLRRSIYQLRHIIICANVFDEEDHYKFTHGMPVHEPSNIFDGYGGFCNDCLHKLSVLELIAHVNDLNRNLENESTMFADREEKLLMGLHSRLQFVQVLLLFTNSIFECINPTRVYFEQDLFEGYTHADLDFSEQNPSPPKMYEAKNNTEFLWDSFIDICRKVSQHLSSLKSLSDTLVETSNIGKMAGEGKFRPKDAAYGLPGFEVFLNQTNVPTYMPKVVNIHDRHKSFVYFSSLFTRLNHILCTYENFALWNVLHPEPLRLHSLWTFIQKSGQISCPYVKALLFPDDSSEVNEPMLTTCVLSKTIIYMFHSTLMGQGDAIELQPPFLSPVHFLNSWQELEPTAYRPLIKNIIYNIPELMSFFTTLSNHFAHVSAHFSLYIFLNLLYIRLILNLFHLLIIVIFCTCSTRT
;
A
#
# COMPACT_ATOMS: atom_id res chain seq x y z
N MET A 1 -17.61 57.37 -31.63
CA MET A 1 -16.48 56.60 -32.17
C MET A 1 -15.57 56.32 -30.98
N THR A 2 -15.87 55.24 -30.24
CA THR A 2 -15.11 53.96 -30.22
C THR A 2 -13.73 54.15 -29.55
N THR A 3 -13.32 53.51 -28.47
CA THR A 3 -13.78 52.38 -27.64
C THR A 3 -12.81 52.30 -26.43
N GLU A 4 -13.33 51.93 -25.24
CA GLU A 4 -12.73 51.08 -24.17
C GLU A 4 -11.31 51.41 -23.62
N SER A 5 -11.11 51.91 -22.38
CA SER A 5 -11.20 51.24 -21.04
C SER A 5 -10.20 50.07 -20.87
N SER A 6 -9.04 50.31 -20.24
CA SER A 6 -8.71 49.95 -18.83
C SER A 6 -8.51 48.45 -18.59
N GLU A 7 -7.26 48.02 -18.33
CA GLU A 7 -6.87 46.87 -17.47
C GLU A 7 -5.40 46.49 -17.71
N GLN A 8 -4.44 47.11 -17.02
CA GLN A 8 -3.09 46.53 -16.83
C GLN A 8 -2.52 46.99 -15.49
N ASN A 9 -2.96 46.36 -14.42
CA ASN A 9 -2.28 46.33 -13.13
C ASN A 9 -2.86 45.14 -12.35
N ILE A 10 -2.17 43.99 -12.40
CA ILE A 10 -2.02 42.92 -11.39
C ILE A 10 -1.34 41.75 -12.14
N THR A 11 -0.02 41.83 -12.30
CA THR A 11 0.85 40.68 -12.64
C THR A 11 2.17 40.88 -11.90
N ASN A 12 2.11 40.83 -10.57
CA ASN A 12 3.28 40.79 -9.71
C ASN A 12 3.23 39.49 -8.91
N PHE A 13 3.52 38.34 -9.53
CA PHE A 13 4.04 37.17 -8.80
C PHE A 13 4.90 36.33 -9.74
N ILE A 14 6.16 36.13 -9.31
CA ILE A 14 7.22 35.29 -9.87
C ILE A 14 7.88 35.84 -11.15
N GLN A 15 8.81 36.78 -10.98
CA GLN A 15 9.89 36.95 -11.95
C GLN A 15 10.76 35.68 -11.91
N PRO A 16 11.02 34.99 -13.03
CA PRO A 16 12.05 33.97 -13.05
C PRO A 16 13.38 34.65 -12.71
N VAL A 17 14.08 34.14 -11.69
CA VAL A 17 15.46 34.52 -11.42
C VAL A 17 16.23 34.32 -12.72
N SER A 18 16.68 35.41 -13.34
CA SER A 18 17.45 35.38 -14.59
C SER A 18 18.79 34.72 -14.31
N ILE A 19 18.88 33.43 -14.60
CA ILE A 19 20.14 32.70 -14.71
C ILE A 19 21.00 33.46 -15.74
N PRO A 20 22.29 33.74 -15.48
CA PRO A 20 23.13 34.43 -16.45
C PRO A 20 23.09 33.68 -17.79
N GLU A 21 22.95 34.43 -18.89
CA GLU A 21 22.99 33.90 -20.26
C GLU A 21 24.30 33.14 -20.47
N HIS A 22 24.29 31.83 -20.21
CA HIS A 22 25.36 30.96 -20.67
C HIS A 22 25.32 30.98 -22.20
N MET A 23 26.39 31.48 -22.81
CA MET A 23 26.60 31.46 -24.26
C MET A 23 26.52 30.00 -24.75
N THR A 24 25.39 29.62 -25.34
CA THR A 24 25.21 28.30 -25.94
C THR A 24 25.91 28.28 -27.30
N MET A 25 26.79 27.30 -27.52
CA MET A 25 27.48 27.09 -28.80
C MET A 25 26.97 25.80 -29.43
N ASP A 26 26.54 25.86 -30.70
CA ASP A 26 26.14 24.68 -31.46
C ASP A 26 27.38 23.87 -31.89
N ILE A 27 27.47 22.63 -31.39
CA ILE A 27 28.55 21.69 -31.68
C ILE A 27 28.14 20.54 -32.60
N THR A 28 26.94 20.57 -33.18
CA THR A 28 26.34 19.44 -33.93
C THR A 28 27.25 18.95 -35.06
N ASN A 29 27.73 19.86 -35.92
CA ASN A 29 28.60 19.51 -37.05
C ASN A 29 29.99 19.03 -36.61
N ALA A 30 30.53 19.64 -35.55
CA ALA A 30 31.83 19.27 -34.99
C ALA A 30 31.76 17.85 -34.38
N PHE A 31 30.69 17.55 -33.66
CA PHE A 31 30.44 16.24 -33.06
C PHE A 31 30.34 15.12 -34.11
N PHE A 32 29.48 15.27 -35.12
CA PHE A 32 29.36 14.26 -36.19
C PHE A 32 30.65 14.07 -36.99
N SER A 33 31.41 15.16 -37.21
CA SER A 33 32.72 15.08 -37.88
C SER A 33 33.74 14.30 -37.05
N ALA A 34 33.78 14.53 -35.73
CA ALA A 34 34.65 13.80 -34.81
C ALA A 34 34.29 12.32 -34.74
N CYS A 35 33.00 11.98 -34.65
CA CYS A 35 32.55 10.58 -34.66
C CYS A 35 32.96 9.84 -35.93
N ARG A 36 32.80 10.47 -37.12
CA ARG A 36 33.15 9.85 -38.40
C ARG A 36 34.65 9.58 -38.56
N ILE A 37 35.49 10.43 -37.99
CA ILE A 37 36.96 10.29 -38.06
C ILE A 37 37.47 9.35 -36.96
N GLY A 38 36.86 9.40 -35.77
CA GLY A 38 37.38 8.78 -34.56
C GLY A 38 36.80 7.41 -34.19
N LEU A 39 35.66 6.99 -34.75
CA LEU A 39 34.98 5.74 -34.37
C LEU A 39 34.77 4.82 -35.59
N LYS A 40 35.13 3.55 -35.46
CA LYS A 40 34.77 2.48 -36.40
C LYS A 40 33.43 1.84 -36.02
N PRO A 41 32.75 1.15 -36.96
CA PRO A 41 31.53 0.41 -36.64
C PRO A 41 31.75 -0.58 -35.49
N GLY A 42 30.94 -0.47 -34.44
CA GLY A 42 31.03 -1.28 -33.23
C GLY A 42 31.89 -0.70 -32.11
N GLU A 43 32.58 0.43 -32.33
CA GLU A 43 33.30 1.15 -31.28
C GLU A 43 32.36 2.13 -30.56
N LEU A 44 32.49 2.22 -29.24
CA LEU A 44 31.72 3.11 -28.37
C LEU A 44 32.68 4.01 -27.59
N LEU A 45 32.41 5.32 -27.56
CA LEU A 45 33.13 6.25 -26.70
C LEU A 45 32.35 6.47 -25.40
N HIS A 46 32.94 6.06 -24.28
CA HIS A 46 32.42 6.30 -22.94
C HIS A 46 33.57 6.45 -21.93
N THR A 47 33.28 6.88 -20.71
CA THR A 47 34.29 6.98 -19.65
C THR A 47 34.71 5.60 -19.15
N SER A 48 35.94 5.47 -18.61
CA SER A 48 36.47 4.20 -18.11
C SER A 48 35.68 3.58 -16.95
N TRP A 49 34.87 4.39 -16.27
CA TRP A 49 34.06 3.99 -15.11
C TRP A 49 32.62 3.63 -15.51
N PHE A 50 32.22 3.91 -16.75
CA PHE A 50 30.89 3.59 -17.24
C PHE A 50 30.83 2.14 -17.74
N ASP A 51 29.94 1.36 -17.14
CA ASP A 51 29.64 -0.02 -17.55
C ASP A 51 28.39 -0.03 -18.44
N LEU A 52 28.47 -0.75 -19.56
CA LEU A 52 27.37 -0.88 -20.52
C LEU A 52 26.08 -1.44 -19.89
N LYS A 53 26.17 -2.21 -18.80
CA LYS A 53 24.97 -2.68 -18.08
C LYS A 53 24.02 -1.54 -17.66
N TYR A 54 24.55 -0.35 -17.36
CA TYR A 54 23.73 0.80 -16.98
C TYR A 54 22.93 1.36 -18.17
N SER A 55 23.37 1.10 -19.41
CA SER A 55 22.62 1.48 -20.61
C SER A 55 21.43 0.58 -20.89
N MET A 56 21.32 -0.59 -20.26
CA MET A 56 20.20 -1.52 -20.48
C MET A 56 18.86 -0.98 -19.99
N SER A 57 18.86 -0.03 -19.03
CA SER A 57 17.67 0.66 -18.53
C SER A 57 17.50 2.06 -19.14
N ALA A 58 18.35 2.45 -20.08
CA ALA A 58 18.25 3.74 -20.74
C ALA A 58 16.98 3.82 -21.61
N ILE A 59 16.43 5.02 -21.72
CA ILE A 59 15.27 5.28 -22.56
C ILE A 59 15.70 5.80 -23.91
N GLU A 60 15.03 5.27 -24.92
CA GLU A 60 15.11 5.79 -26.28
C GLU A 60 14.03 6.85 -26.49
N ILE A 61 14.45 8.11 -26.62
CA ILE A 61 13.57 9.23 -26.92
C ILE A 61 13.01 9.03 -28.35
N MET A 62 11.74 9.40 -28.56
CA MET A 62 11.00 9.19 -29.82
C MET A 62 10.60 7.74 -30.12
N ASP A 63 10.95 6.76 -29.27
CA ASP A 63 10.39 5.40 -29.40
C ASP A 63 8.98 5.35 -28.78
N PRO A 64 7.92 4.97 -29.51
CA PRO A 64 6.54 5.00 -28.99
C PRO A 64 6.27 4.09 -27.79
N LYS A 65 7.11 3.08 -27.53
CA LYS A 65 7.00 2.12 -26.44
C LYS A 65 7.83 2.53 -25.22
N MET A 66 9.00 3.13 -25.44
CA MET A 66 9.93 3.52 -24.36
C MET A 66 9.75 4.98 -23.93
N ASP A 67 9.29 5.85 -24.83
CA ASP A 67 9.06 7.26 -24.56
C ASP A 67 7.56 7.55 -24.44
N ALA A 68 7.13 7.66 -23.18
CA ALA A 68 5.76 8.00 -22.84
C ALA A 68 5.38 9.45 -23.24
N ARG A 69 6.36 10.31 -23.57
CA ARG A 69 6.14 11.70 -24.02
C ARG A 69 5.93 11.82 -25.52
N VAL A 70 6.09 10.73 -26.29
CA VAL A 70 5.70 10.71 -27.71
C VAL A 70 4.22 11.03 -27.81
N GLN A 71 3.93 12.23 -28.29
CA GLN A 71 2.56 12.74 -28.43
C GLN A 71 1.77 11.81 -29.35
N GLY A 72 0.61 11.38 -28.85
CA GLY A 72 -0.39 10.71 -29.66
C GLY A 72 -1.18 11.70 -30.50
N ASN A 73 -2.30 11.23 -31.04
CA ASN A 73 -3.22 12.06 -31.83
C ASN A 73 -3.99 13.09 -30.99
N ARG A 74 -3.91 13.00 -29.65
CA ARG A 74 -4.54 13.94 -28.71
C ARG A 74 -3.52 14.67 -27.85
N LYS A 75 -3.86 15.91 -27.47
CA LYS A 75 -3.14 16.68 -26.45
C LYS A 75 -3.47 16.11 -25.07
N VAL A 76 -2.44 15.84 -24.27
CA VAL A 76 -2.57 15.55 -22.83
C VAL A 76 -2.81 16.86 -22.09
N LEU A 77 -3.83 16.90 -21.24
CA LEU A 77 -4.19 18.09 -20.49
C LEU A 77 -3.67 18.01 -19.07
N THR A 78 -3.04 19.07 -18.60
CA THR A 78 -2.71 19.22 -17.17
C THR A 78 -3.95 19.64 -16.37
N VAL A 79 -3.91 19.44 -15.04
CA VAL A 79 -5.01 19.89 -14.15
C VAL A 79 -5.27 21.39 -14.30
N CYS A 80 -4.21 22.21 -14.30
CA CYS A 80 -4.31 23.66 -14.46
C CYS A 80 -4.97 24.06 -15.79
N GLU A 81 -4.56 23.44 -16.91
CA GLU A 81 -5.16 23.69 -18.22
C GLU A 81 -6.63 23.27 -18.27
N ALA A 82 -6.97 22.11 -17.71
CA ALA A 82 -8.35 21.61 -17.67
C ALA A 82 -9.26 22.53 -16.85
N LEU A 83 -8.76 23.08 -15.73
CA LEU A 83 -9.45 24.08 -14.93
C LEU A 83 -9.61 25.41 -15.67
N SER A 84 -8.54 25.95 -16.26
CA SER A 84 -8.57 27.23 -16.99
C SER A 84 -9.44 27.21 -18.25
N SER A 85 -9.56 26.05 -18.88
CA SER A 85 -10.38 25.82 -20.09
C SER A 85 -11.81 25.34 -19.80
N GLU A 86 -12.19 25.22 -18.52
CA GLU A 86 -13.49 24.70 -18.06
C GLU A 86 -13.83 23.29 -18.59
N GLN A 87 -12.82 22.49 -18.93
CA GLN A 87 -12.99 21.12 -19.43
C GLN A 87 -13.15 20.07 -18.31
N LEU A 88 -12.79 20.42 -17.08
CA LEU A 88 -13.03 19.59 -15.89
C LEU A 88 -14.35 20.02 -15.21
N PRO A 89 -15.43 19.23 -15.30
CA PRO A 89 -16.67 19.59 -14.63
C PRO A 89 -16.51 19.42 -13.12
N LEU A 90 -16.55 20.53 -12.38
CA LEU A 90 -16.46 20.54 -10.91
C LEU A 90 -17.80 20.26 -10.21
N GLY A 91 -18.89 20.22 -10.98
CA GLY A 91 -20.24 19.91 -10.52
C GLY A 91 -21.08 21.14 -10.10
N PRO A 92 -22.30 20.91 -9.59
CA PRO A 92 -22.93 19.60 -9.33
C PRO A 92 -23.26 18.82 -10.62
N PHE A 93 -23.17 17.49 -10.58
CA PHE A 93 -23.47 16.65 -11.74
C PHE A 93 -24.98 16.47 -11.91
N SER A 94 -25.50 16.75 -13.12
CA SER A 94 -26.92 16.52 -13.42
C SER A 94 -27.27 15.05 -13.68
N SER A 95 -26.29 14.24 -14.07
CA SER A 95 -26.45 12.80 -14.34
C SER A 95 -25.79 11.97 -13.25
N LEU A 96 -26.60 11.16 -12.57
CA LEU A 96 -26.15 10.21 -11.58
C LEU A 96 -25.40 9.04 -12.23
N TYR A 97 -25.77 8.67 -13.46
CA TYR A 97 -25.08 7.66 -14.26
C TYR A 97 -23.59 8.01 -14.49
N GLU A 98 -23.30 9.28 -14.79
CA GLU A 98 -21.93 9.77 -14.98
C GLU A 98 -21.15 9.85 -13.67
N LEU A 99 -21.76 10.40 -12.62
CA LEU A 99 -21.15 10.46 -11.29
C LEU A 99 -20.74 9.06 -10.77
N LEU A 100 -21.62 8.07 -10.93
CA LEU A 100 -21.32 6.68 -10.59
C LEU A 100 -20.19 6.10 -11.42
N GLY A 101 -20.11 6.45 -12.71
CA GLY A 101 -19.00 6.02 -13.57
C GLY A 101 -17.64 6.49 -13.04
N ILE A 102 -17.54 7.75 -12.62
CA ILE A 102 -16.32 8.34 -12.04
C ILE A 102 -15.93 7.61 -10.74
N ILE A 103 -16.90 7.41 -9.85
CA ILE A 103 -16.71 6.75 -8.55
C ILE A 103 -16.24 5.30 -8.74
N ASP A 104 -16.92 4.54 -9.59
CA ASP A 104 -16.60 3.13 -9.83
C ASP A 104 -15.22 2.97 -10.48
N GLU A 105 -14.84 3.90 -11.35
CA GLU A 105 -13.50 3.90 -11.97
C GLU A 105 -12.40 4.23 -10.96
N LEU A 106 -12.64 5.16 -10.02
CA LEU A 106 -11.74 5.43 -8.89
C LEU A 106 -11.57 4.21 -7.98
N LEU A 107 -12.65 3.47 -7.70
CA LEU A 107 -12.56 2.22 -6.94
C LEU A 107 -11.77 1.14 -7.68
N ALA A 108 -11.95 1.02 -8.99
CA ALA A 108 -11.15 0.10 -9.81
C ALA A 108 -9.66 0.51 -9.83
N ALA A 109 -9.37 1.79 -9.93
CA ALA A 109 -8.01 2.31 -9.83
C ALA A 109 -7.38 2.07 -8.45
N CYS A 110 -8.18 2.08 -7.38
CA CYS A 110 -7.73 1.68 -6.05
C CYS A 110 -7.30 0.20 -6.00
N VAL A 111 -8.00 -0.68 -6.73
CA VAL A 111 -7.59 -2.09 -6.86
C VAL A 111 -6.28 -2.24 -7.63
N ASN A 112 -6.08 -1.49 -8.72
CA ASN A 112 -4.77 -1.45 -9.40
C ASN A 112 -3.64 -1.13 -8.42
N TRP A 113 -3.79 -0.07 -7.64
CA TRP A 113 -2.78 0.29 -6.64
C TRP A 113 -2.58 -0.83 -5.62
N LEU A 114 -3.65 -1.37 -5.02
CA LEU A 114 -3.56 -2.46 -4.04
C LEU A 114 -2.93 -3.76 -4.59
N THR A 115 -2.95 -3.95 -5.91
CA THR A 115 -2.37 -5.11 -6.60
C THR A 115 -0.93 -4.90 -7.08
N GLY A 116 -0.38 -3.70 -6.89
CA GLY A 116 1.05 -3.43 -7.07
C GLY A 116 1.38 -2.27 -8.01
N ASP A 117 0.41 -1.73 -8.73
CA ASP A 117 0.65 -0.60 -9.65
C ASP A 117 0.98 0.70 -8.90
N SER A 118 1.71 1.62 -9.56
CA SER A 118 2.04 2.93 -9.00
C SER A 118 0.78 3.76 -8.69
N LEU A 119 0.79 4.41 -7.52
CA LEU A 119 -0.29 5.29 -7.08
C LEU A 119 -0.52 6.47 -8.07
N ALA A 120 0.57 7.00 -8.63
CA ALA A 120 0.55 8.11 -9.58
C ALA A 120 -0.08 7.74 -10.94
N GLN A 121 0.04 6.47 -11.35
CA GLN A 121 -0.45 5.96 -12.64
C GLN A 121 -1.79 5.22 -12.54
N SER A 122 -2.31 5.03 -11.32
CA SER A 122 -3.60 4.38 -11.07
C SER A 122 -4.63 5.39 -10.57
N ILE A 123 -4.62 5.73 -9.29
CA ILE A 123 -5.66 6.57 -8.66
C ILE A 123 -5.53 8.03 -9.10
N PHE A 124 -4.31 8.55 -9.16
CA PHE A 124 -4.06 9.96 -9.46
C PHE A 124 -4.06 10.30 -10.95
N ILE A 125 -4.47 9.38 -11.83
CA ILE A 125 -4.87 9.75 -13.20
C ILE A 125 -6.19 10.54 -13.18
N CYS A 126 -6.94 10.43 -12.08
CA CYS A 126 -8.15 11.22 -11.84
C CYS A 126 -7.77 12.60 -11.30
N MET A 127 -8.03 13.65 -12.09
CA MET A 127 -7.78 15.05 -11.77
C MET A 127 -8.49 15.49 -10.48
N TYR A 128 -9.67 14.94 -10.19
CA TYR A 128 -10.41 15.26 -8.96
C TYR A 128 -9.62 14.93 -7.68
N MET A 129 -8.75 13.92 -7.71
CA MET A 129 -7.89 13.56 -6.57
C MET A 129 -6.77 14.57 -6.31
N HIS A 130 -6.43 15.41 -7.31
CA HIS A 130 -5.44 16.48 -7.16
C HIS A 130 -6.03 17.77 -6.57
N CYS A 131 -7.30 18.04 -6.90
CA CYS A 131 -7.99 19.29 -6.57
C CYS A 131 -9.29 19.03 -5.80
N THR A 132 -9.24 18.16 -4.78
CA THR A 132 -10.44 17.78 -3.99
C THR A 132 -11.15 18.97 -3.37
N GLN A 133 -10.42 20.05 -3.07
CA GLN A 133 -10.95 21.28 -2.50
C GLN A 133 -11.80 22.10 -3.48
N LEU A 134 -11.68 21.89 -4.80
CA LEU A 134 -12.42 22.65 -5.81
C LEU A 134 -13.72 21.96 -6.25
N ILE A 135 -13.97 20.74 -5.79
CA ILE A 135 -15.14 19.94 -6.19
C ILE A 135 -16.40 20.54 -5.55
N ARG A 136 -17.33 20.99 -6.41
CA ARG A 136 -18.63 21.57 -6.04
C ARG A 136 -19.70 20.49 -5.83
N ASP A 137 -19.56 19.35 -6.51
CA ASP A 137 -20.43 18.20 -6.25
C ASP A 137 -20.14 17.60 -4.87
N LYS A 138 -21.08 17.75 -3.94
CA LYS A 138 -20.92 17.33 -2.55
C LYS A 138 -20.69 15.83 -2.37
N TYR A 139 -21.27 14.98 -3.23
CA TYR A 139 -21.12 13.53 -3.13
C TYR A 139 -19.74 13.11 -3.64
N LEU A 140 -19.31 13.66 -4.77
CA LEU A 140 -17.96 13.41 -5.29
C LEU A 140 -16.88 13.94 -4.36
N ALA A 141 -17.05 15.15 -3.82
CA ALA A 141 -16.11 15.77 -2.89
C ALA A 141 -15.93 14.92 -1.62
N ALA A 142 -17.04 14.48 -1.01
CA ALA A 142 -17.01 13.60 0.15
C ALA A 142 -16.38 12.23 -0.18
N PHE A 143 -16.72 11.65 -1.33
CA PHE A 143 -16.13 10.38 -1.78
C PHE A 143 -14.61 10.48 -1.96
N CYS A 144 -14.14 11.47 -2.71
CA CYS A 144 -12.72 11.68 -2.97
C CYS A 144 -11.93 11.91 -1.67
N GLU A 145 -12.47 12.70 -0.73
CA GLU A 145 -11.81 12.97 0.55
C GLU A 145 -11.76 11.71 1.44
N LEU A 146 -12.85 10.94 1.53
CA LEU A 146 -12.85 9.66 2.23
C LEU A 146 -11.84 8.67 1.63
N LEU A 147 -11.80 8.58 0.29
CA LEU A 147 -10.89 7.67 -0.42
C LEU A 147 -9.44 8.09 -0.24
N ARG A 148 -9.13 9.38 -0.35
CA ARG A 148 -7.78 9.94 -0.16
C ARG A 148 -7.22 9.60 1.23
N ARG A 149 -8.03 9.81 2.29
CA ARG A 149 -7.65 9.44 3.67
C ARG A 149 -7.49 7.94 3.86
N SER A 150 -8.37 7.15 3.25
CA SER A 150 -8.26 5.69 3.27
C SER A 150 -6.95 5.22 2.63
N ILE A 151 -6.57 5.79 1.48
CA ILE A 151 -5.30 5.50 0.79
C ILE A 151 -4.10 5.91 1.65
N TYR A 152 -4.14 7.09 2.27
CA TYR A 152 -3.08 7.54 3.17
C TYR A 152 -2.82 6.52 4.30
N GLN A 153 -3.90 6.09 4.98
CA GLN A 153 -3.81 5.12 6.07
C GLN A 153 -3.40 3.73 5.56
N LEU A 154 -3.97 3.26 4.44
CA LEU A 154 -3.60 1.99 3.81
C LEU A 154 -2.13 1.95 3.42
N ARG A 155 -1.60 3.04 2.86
CA ARG A 155 -0.19 3.14 2.49
C ARG A 155 0.69 2.97 3.73
N HIS A 156 0.35 3.66 4.82
CA HIS A 156 1.08 3.52 6.08
C HIS A 156 1.02 2.10 6.62
N ILE A 157 -0.16 1.47 6.59
CA ILE A 157 -0.35 0.08 6.97
C ILE A 157 0.54 -0.84 6.11
N ILE A 158 0.54 -0.68 4.78
CA ILE A 158 1.32 -1.50 3.85
C ILE A 158 2.83 -1.36 4.08
N ILE A 159 3.33 -0.13 4.20
CA ILE A 159 4.77 0.14 4.43
C ILE A 159 5.25 -0.50 5.74
N CYS A 160 4.40 -0.54 6.76
CA CYS A 160 4.70 -1.18 8.04
C CYS A 160 5.03 -2.68 7.91
N ALA A 161 4.61 -3.37 6.85
CA ALA A 161 4.90 -4.80 6.65
C ALA A 161 6.24 -5.11 5.96
N ASN A 162 7.15 -4.14 5.85
CA ASN A 162 8.48 -4.30 5.23
C ASN A 162 8.42 -4.99 3.85
N VAL A 163 7.45 -4.53 3.03
CA VAL A 163 7.21 -4.96 1.64
C VAL A 163 8.44 -4.66 0.78
N PHE A 164 8.76 -5.52 -0.20
CA PHE A 164 9.78 -5.21 -1.21
C PHE A 164 9.22 -4.33 -2.34
N ASP A 165 9.95 -3.27 -2.68
CA ASP A 165 9.58 -2.34 -3.75
C ASP A 165 9.61 -3.04 -5.11
N GLU A 166 8.63 -2.72 -5.98
CA GLU A 166 8.44 -3.30 -7.33
C GLU A 166 8.13 -4.80 -7.38
N GLU A 167 8.36 -5.55 -6.30
CA GLU A 167 8.05 -6.98 -6.20
C GLU A 167 6.67 -7.21 -5.60
N ASP A 168 6.42 -6.70 -4.39
CA ASP A 168 5.13 -6.86 -3.71
C ASP A 168 4.23 -5.64 -3.90
N HIS A 169 4.78 -4.42 -3.74
CA HIS A 169 4.00 -3.18 -3.85
C HIS A 169 4.87 -1.97 -4.18
N TYR A 170 4.28 -1.04 -4.91
CA TYR A 170 4.91 0.23 -5.23
C TYR A 170 4.62 1.29 -4.15
N LYS A 171 5.60 1.63 -3.30
CA LYS A 171 5.40 2.50 -2.11
C LYS A 171 5.48 4.00 -2.38
N PHE A 172 6.14 4.42 -3.45
CA PHE A 172 6.44 5.84 -3.69
C PHE A 172 5.20 6.61 -4.14
N THR A 173 5.11 7.87 -3.70
CA THR A 173 3.97 8.74 -4.02
C THR A 173 4.25 9.70 -5.17
N HIS A 174 5.51 9.95 -5.52
CA HIS A 174 5.88 10.89 -6.60
C HIS A 174 5.29 12.29 -6.44
N GLY A 175 5.16 12.76 -5.19
CA GLY A 175 4.59 14.06 -4.88
C GLY A 175 3.07 14.16 -5.10
N MET A 176 2.36 13.02 -5.23
CA MET A 176 0.89 13.04 -5.30
C MET A 176 0.28 13.53 -3.96
N PRO A 177 -0.80 14.34 -3.99
CA PRO A 177 -1.39 14.93 -2.79
C PRO A 177 -2.21 13.91 -1.99
N VAL A 178 -1.51 13.02 -1.27
CA VAL A 178 -2.13 11.98 -0.43
C VAL A 178 -2.44 12.48 0.98
N HIS A 179 -1.60 13.36 1.55
CA HIS A 179 -1.76 13.86 2.93
C HIS A 179 -2.80 14.97 3.05
N GLU A 180 -2.76 15.93 2.14
CA GLU A 180 -3.66 17.09 2.07
C GLU A 180 -3.91 17.44 0.60
N PRO A 181 -5.01 18.17 0.30
CA PRO A 181 -5.24 18.73 -1.03
C PRO A 181 -4.04 19.59 -1.46
N SER A 182 -3.77 19.65 -2.77
CA SER A 182 -2.62 20.42 -3.26
C SER A 182 -2.89 21.93 -3.19
N ASN A 183 -2.08 22.65 -2.40
CA ASN A 183 -2.18 24.11 -2.23
C ASN A 183 -1.96 24.90 -3.55
N ILE A 184 -1.44 24.25 -4.59
CA ILE A 184 -1.24 24.84 -5.92
C ILE A 184 -2.59 25.33 -6.50
N PHE A 185 -3.69 24.70 -6.11
CA PHE A 185 -5.01 24.98 -6.65
C PHE A 185 -5.85 25.94 -5.79
N ASP A 186 -5.34 26.44 -4.66
CA ASP A 186 -6.10 27.32 -3.75
C ASP A 186 -6.46 28.67 -4.39
N GLY A 187 -5.71 29.09 -5.42
CA GLY A 187 -6.01 30.28 -6.22
C GLY A 187 -7.01 30.07 -7.35
N TYR A 188 -7.46 28.83 -7.60
CA TYR A 188 -8.36 28.50 -8.71
C TYR A 188 -9.83 28.55 -8.28
N GLY A 189 -10.51 29.65 -8.63
CA GLY A 189 -11.94 29.84 -8.40
C GLY A 189 -12.27 30.42 -7.01
N GLY A 190 -13.43 31.08 -6.89
CA GLY A 190 -13.88 31.71 -5.63
C GLY A 190 -14.56 30.75 -4.64
N PHE A 191 -14.71 29.48 -5.00
CA PHE A 191 -15.33 28.44 -4.17
C PHE A 191 -14.28 27.42 -3.74
N CYS A 192 -14.14 27.21 -2.44
CA CYS A 192 -13.26 26.19 -1.89
C CYS A 192 -14.00 25.39 -0.82
N ASN A 193 -13.93 24.07 -0.91
CA ASN A 193 -14.49 23.11 0.04
C ASN A 193 -13.52 22.91 1.22
N ASP A 194 -12.94 24.01 1.71
CA ASP A 194 -11.88 24.06 2.72
C ASP A 194 -12.22 23.36 4.03
N CYS A 195 -13.51 23.10 4.26
CA CYS A 195 -13.97 22.45 5.47
C CYS A 195 -13.67 20.95 5.47
N LEU A 196 -13.82 20.24 4.34
CA LEU A 196 -13.84 18.76 4.35
C LEU A 196 -12.49 18.16 4.77
N HIS A 197 -11.38 18.69 4.27
CA HIS A 197 -10.05 18.18 4.62
C HIS A 197 -9.64 18.50 6.08
N LYS A 198 -10.27 19.51 6.70
CA LYS A 198 -10.03 19.90 8.10
C LYS A 198 -10.89 19.12 9.10
N LEU A 199 -11.97 18.47 8.65
CA LEU A 199 -12.82 17.65 9.52
C LEU A 199 -12.03 16.50 10.11
N SER A 200 -12.28 16.17 11.38
CA SER A 200 -11.85 14.90 11.97
C SER A 200 -12.54 13.72 11.27
N VAL A 201 -12.03 12.51 11.46
CA VAL A 201 -12.65 11.28 10.90
C VAL A 201 -14.11 11.15 11.32
N LEU A 202 -14.44 11.43 12.58
CA LEU A 202 -15.80 11.36 13.11
C LEU A 202 -16.73 12.40 12.48
N GLU A 203 -16.26 13.65 12.32
CA GLU A 203 -17.05 14.72 11.70
C GLU A 203 -17.29 14.45 10.22
N LEU A 204 -16.29 13.92 9.50
CA LEU A 204 -16.43 13.55 8.09
C LEU A 204 -17.44 12.42 7.91
N ILE A 205 -17.42 11.41 8.78
CA ILE A 205 -18.41 10.33 8.80
C ILE A 205 -19.82 10.88 9.08
N ALA A 206 -19.95 11.79 10.04
CA ALA A 206 -21.22 12.44 10.35
C ALA A 206 -21.75 13.26 9.16
N HIS A 207 -20.87 13.99 8.47
CA HIS A 207 -21.21 14.73 7.26
C HIS A 207 -21.72 13.81 6.14
N VAL A 208 -21.04 12.68 5.89
CA VAL A 208 -21.46 11.70 4.87
C VAL A 208 -22.78 11.04 5.23
N ASN A 209 -23.02 10.76 6.52
CA ASN A 209 -24.31 10.26 7.00
C ASN A 209 -25.43 11.28 6.75
N ASP A 210 -25.16 12.57 6.92
CA ASP A 210 -26.12 13.62 6.60
C ASP A 210 -26.41 13.69 5.10
N LEU A 211 -25.38 13.62 4.26
CA LEU A 211 -25.53 13.53 2.80
C LEU A 211 -26.37 12.32 2.37
N ASN A 212 -26.14 11.15 2.98
CA ASN A 212 -26.90 9.93 2.69
C ASN A 212 -28.37 10.04 3.12
N ARG A 213 -28.66 10.67 4.28
CA ARG A 213 -30.05 10.92 4.71
C ARG A 213 -30.78 11.89 3.79
N ASN A 214 -30.06 12.91 3.29
CA ASN A 214 -30.63 13.92 2.42
C ASN A 214 -30.75 13.46 0.96
N LEU A 215 -30.01 12.41 0.55
CA LEU A 215 -30.01 11.86 -0.81
C LEU A 215 -31.43 11.48 -1.29
N GLU A 216 -32.26 10.92 -0.41
CA GLU A 216 -33.66 10.58 -0.74
C GLU A 216 -34.51 11.83 -1.00
N ASN A 217 -34.29 12.89 -0.21
CA ASN A 217 -35.04 14.15 -0.25
C ASN A 217 -34.61 15.06 -1.41
N GLU A 218 -33.31 15.07 -1.75
CA GLU A 218 -32.72 15.87 -2.83
C GLU A 218 -32.71 15.14 -4.18
N SER A 219 -33.35 13.98 -4.26
CA SER A 219 -33.42 13.13 -5.45
C SER A 219 -34.10 13.78 -6.67
N THR A 220 -34.64 15.00 -6.54
CA THR A 220 -35.18 15.81 -7.65
C THR A 220 -34.10 16.57 -8.44
N MET A 221 -32.85 16.61 -7.96
CA MET A 221 -31.75 17.32 -8.63
C MET A 221 -31.12 16.53 -9.80
N PHE A 222 -31.30 15.21 -9.85
CA PHE A 222 -30.76 14.35 -10.91
C PHE A 222 -31.78 14.16 -12.04
N ALA A 223 -31.33 14.37 -13.28
CA ALA A 223 -32.20 14.27 -14.46
C ALA A 223 -32.56 12.80 -14.81
N ASP A 224 -31.68 11.86 -14.47
CA ASP A 224 -31.74 10.42 -14.76
C ASP A 224 -32.10 9.59 -13.51
N ARG A 225 -33.08 10.08 -12.73
CA ARG A 225 -33.46 9.45 -11.45
C ARG A 225 -33.98 8.01 -11.66
N GLU A 226 -33.15 7.05 -11.28
CA GLU A 226 -33.53 5.65 -11.09
C GLU A 226 -33.19 5.20 -9.66
N GLU A 227 -34.09 4.46 -9.02
CA GLU A 227 -33.90 3.94 -7.66
C GLU A 227 -32.62 3.10 -7.54
N LYS A 228 -32.29 2.33 -8.60
CA LYS A 228 -31.06 1.54 -8.68
C LYS A 228 -29.80 2.40 -8.66
N LEU A 229 -29.80 3.57 -9.32
CA LEU A 229 -28.66 4.48 -9.34
C LEU A 229 -28.49 5.17 -7.99
N LEU A 230 -29.58 5.56 -7.32
CA LEU A 230 -29.53 6.14 -5.96
C LEU A 230 -28.99 5.13 -4.94
N MET A 231 -29.51 3.91 -4.96
CA MET A 231 -28.98 2.78 -4.18
C MET A 231 -27.50 2.52 -4.49
N GLY A 232 -27.14 2.62 -5.77
CA GLY A 232 -25.77 2.59 -6.25
C GLY A 232 -24.90 3.61 -5.52
N LEU A 233 -25.22 4.90 -5.62
CA LEU A 233 -24.41 5.96 -5.03
C LEU A 233 -24.28 5.80 -3.51
N HIS A 234 -25.39 5.51 -2.85
CA HIS A 234 -25.43 5.26 -1.41
C HIS A 234 -24.48 4.11 -1.02
N SER A 235 -24.50 2.98 -1.73
CA SER A 235 -23.62 1.84 -1.46
C SER A 235 -22.13 2.17 -1.61
N ARG A 236 -21.73 2.99 -2.61
CA ARG A 236 -20.31 3.39 -2.79
C ARG A 236 -19.85 4.36 -1.72
N LEU A 237 -20.68 5.33 -1.35
CA LEU A 237 -20.37 6.27 -0.26
C LEU A 237 -20.22 5.53 1.06
N GLN A 238 -21.15 4.62 1.37
CA GLN A 238 -21.04 3.76 2.55
C GLN A 238 -19.81 2.86 2.49
N PHE A 239 -19.49 2.27 1.33
CA PHE A 239 -18.31 1.42 1.18
C PHE A 239 -17.03 2.16 1.56
N VAL A 240 -16.78 3.36 1.02
CA VAL A 240 -15.55 4.11 1.33
C VAL A 240 -15.60 4.70 2.75
N GLN A 241 -16.77 5.02 3.28
CA GLN A 241 -16.91 5.43 4.68
C GLN A 241 -16.51 4.30 5.64
N VAL A 242 -17.00 3.07 5.42
CA VAL A 242 -16.61 1.90 6.22
C VAL A 242 -15.15 1.53 5.97
N LEU A 243 -14.64 1.73 4.75
CA LEU A 243 -13.22 1.53 4.44
C LEU A 243 -12.35 2.45 5.30
N LEU A 244 -12.70 3.73 5.42
CA LEU A 244 -11.99 4.68 6.28
C LEU A 244 -12.05 4.28 7.76
N LEU A 245 -13.21 3.81 8.25
CA LEU A 245 -13.34 3.32 9.62
C LEU A 245 -12.47 2.08 9.90
N PHE A 246 -12.44 1.15 8.94
CA PHE A 246 -11.59 -0.02 8.98
C PHE A 246 -10.11 0.36 9.02
N THR A 247 -9.66 1.21 8.09
CA THR A 247 -8.26 1.65 8.03
C THR A 247 -7.88 2.46 9.26
N ASN A 248 -8.77 3.32 9.76
CA ASN A 248 -8.53 4.10 10.97
C ASN A 248 -8.41 3.21 12.20
N SER A 249 -9.23 2.17 12.33
CA SER A 249 -9.15 1.22 13.45
C SER A 249 -7.83 0.47 13.47
N ILE A 250 -7.31 0.08 12.31
CA ILE A 250 -5.97 -0.55 12.21
C ILE A 250 -4.87 0.49 12.44
N PHE A 251 -5.03 1.69 11.89
CA PHE A 251 -4.06 2.78 12.00
C PHE A 251 -3.89 3.25 13.46
N GLU A 252 -4.95 3.33 14.25
CA GLU A 252 -4.91 3.61 15.70
C GLU A 252 -4.11 2.56 16.48
N CYS A 253 -4.06 1.32 16.00
CA CYS A 253 -3.28 0.24 16.62
C CYS A 253 -1.79 0.31 16.25
N ILE A 254 -1.44 1.00 15.16
CA ILE A 254 -0.06 1.24 14.72
C ILE A 254 0.47 2.47 15.46
N ASN A 255 1.40 2.29 16.38
CA ASN A 255 1.92 3.38 17.21
C ASN A 255 2.55 4.49 16.32
N PRO A 256 2.01 5.72 16.29
CA PRO A 256 2.38 6.74 15.29
C PRO A 256 3.77 7.37 15.51
N THR A 257 4.50 7.01 16.56
CA THR A 257 5.71 7.74 17.00
C THR A 257 7.04 7.26 16.40
N ARG A 258 7.08 6.25 15.51
CA ARG A 258 8.38 5.70 15.03
C ARG A 258 8.50 5.26 13.56
N VAL A 259 7.54 5.57 12.69
CA VAL A 259 7.78 5.40 11.24
C VAL A 259 8.47 6.67 10.74
N TYR A 260 9.80 6.67 10.75
CA TYR A 260 10.56 7.65 9.97
C TYR A 260 10.22 7.40 8.50
N PHE A 261 9.39 8.27 7.93
CA PHE A 261 9.30 8.37 6.49
C PHE A 261 10.66 8.87 6.00
N GLU A 262 11.42 8.02 5.32
CA GLU A 262 12.33 8.54 4.31
C GLU A 262 11.44 9.35 3.36
N GLN A 263 11.59 10.69 3.38
CA GLN A 263 11.12 11.53 2.27
C GLN A 263 11.53 10.82 0.99
N ASP A 264 10.60 10.68 0.03
CA ASP A 264 10.78 10.00 -1.27
C ASP A 264 12.19 10.33 -1.84
N LEU A 265 13.21 9.56 -1.44
CA LEU A 265 14.64 9.79 -1.71
C LEU A 265 14.95 9.22 -3.09
N PHE A 266 14.15 9.62 -4.06
CA PHE A 266 14.37 9.37 -5.48
C PHE A 266 14.84 10.66 -6.19
N GLU A 267 15.41 11.60 -5.44
CA GLU A 267 16.27 12.62 -6.03
C GLU A 267 17.69 12.06 -6.16
N GLY A 268 17.94 11.43 -7.30
CA GLY A 268 19.28 11.37 -7.89
C GLY A 268 20.24 10.36 -7.29
N TYR A 269 20.63 9.38 -8.12
CA TYR A 269 21.99 8.85 -8.06
C TYR A 269 23.00 9.97 -8.36
N THR A 270 23.22 10.88 -7.41
CA THR A 270 24.34 11.83 -7.39
C THR A 270 24.65 12.25 -5.96
N HIS A 271 24.95 11.28 -5.09
CA HIS A 271 25.90 11.52 -4.01
C HIS A 271 26.83 10.30 -3.92
N ALA A 272 27.84 10.32 -4.78
CA ALA A 272 29.15 9.85 -4.35
C ALA A 272 29.49 10.64 -3.07
N ASP A 273 30.00 9.92 -2.07
CA ASP A 273 30.50 10.43 -0.79
C ASP A 273 29.42 10.94 0.19
N LEU A 274 28.82 10.00 0.93
CA LEU A 274 28.33 10.27 2.28
C LEU A 274 28.97 9.29 3.25
N ASP A 275 29.96 9.79 3.97
CA ASP A 275 30.60 9.14 5.11
C ASP A 275 29.53 8.61 6.08
N PHE A 276 29.53 7.29 6.26
CA PHE A 276 28.85 6.64 7.38
C PHE A 276 29.56 7.04 8.67
N SER A 277 29.18 8.16 9.28
CA SER A 277 29.41 8.33 10.72
C SER A 277 28.38 7.46 11.45
N GLU A 278 28.79 6.23 11.75
CA GLU A 278 28.10 5.34 12.68
C GLU A 278 27.84 6.05 14.00
N GLN A 279 26.62 6.56 14.20
CA GLN A 279 26.11 6.71 15.56
C GLN A 279 25.67 5.31 15.98
N ASN A 280 26.55 4.65 16.74
CA ASN A 280 26.28 3.37 17.40
C ASN A 280 24.87 3.37 17.99
N PRO A 281 23.94 2.51 17.52
CA PRO A 281 22.69 2.31 18.22
C PRO A 281 23.03 1.77 19.61
N SER A 282 22.56 2.46 20.65
CA SER A 282 22.69 1.99 22.04
C SER A 282 22.18 0.55 22.13
N PRO A 283 22.83 -0.33 22.91
CA PRO A 283 22.43 -1.73 23.01
C PRO A 283 20.96 -1.83 23.41
N PRO A 284 20.18 -2.78 22.84
CA PRO A 284 18.79 -2.96 23.22
C PRO A 284 18.74 -3.22 24.72
N LYS A 285 18.06 -2.33 25.47
CA LYS A 285 17.81 -2.55 26.89
C LYS A 285 17.05 -3.87 27.02
N MET A 286 17.60 -4.82 27.79
CA MET A 286 16.89 -6.04 28.15
C MET A 286 15.56 -5.65 28.80
N TYR A 287 14.45 -6.05 28.18
CA TYR A 287 13.12 -5.82 28.72
C TYR A 287 12.97 -6.60 30.03
N GLU A 288 12.71 -5.89 31.13
CA GLU A 288 12.12 -6.50 32.33
C GLU A 288 10.68 -6.89 31.99
N ALA A 289 10.43 -8.19 31.86
CA ALA A 289 9.11 -8.75 31.61
C ALA A 289 8.15 -8.36 32.75
N LYS A 290 7.20 -7.46 32.47
CA LYS A 290 6.05 -7.25 33.35
C LYS A 290 5.07 -8.40 33.13
N ASN A 291 4.76 -9.14 34.19
CA ASN A 291 3.84 -10.29 34.23
C ASN A 291 2.35 -9.93 33.97
N ASN A 292 2.03 -8.90 33.18
CA ASN A 292 0.65 -8.49 32.91
C ASN A 292 0.14 -9.06 31.58
N THR A 293 0.33 -10.36 31.34
CA THR A 293 -0.09 -11.04 30.10
C THR A 293 -1.61 -11.14 29.95
N GLU A 294 -2.39 -11.13 31.04
CA GLU A 294 -3.86 -11.24 30.97
C GLU A 294 -4.53 -10.00 30.36
N PHE A 295 -4.05 -8.79 30.68
CA PHE A 295 -4.64 -7.53 30.19
C PHE A 295 -4.46 -7.31 28.67
N LEU A 296 -3.45 -7.95 28.07
CA LEU A 296 -3.10 -7.79 26.65
C LEU A 296 -4.02 -8.58 25.70
N TRP A 297 -4.51 -9.75 26.11
CA TRP A 297 -5.35 -10.61 25.26
C TRP A 297 -6.77 -10.06 25.10
N ASP A 298 -7.37 -9.55 26.17
CA ASP A 298 -8.71 -8.95 26.12
C ASP A 298 -8.73 -7.73 25.20
N SER A 299 -7.71 -6.86 25.28
CA SER A 299 -7.56 -5.72 24.37
C SER A 299 -7.38 -6.16 22.91
N PHE A 300 -6.58 -7.20 22.65
CA PHE A 300 -6.40 -7.75 21.30
C PHE A 300 -7.71 -8.34 20.75
N ILE A 301 -8.48 -9.06 21.57
CA ILE A 301 -9.78 -9.63 21.19
C ILE A 301 -10.77 -8.50 20.87
N ASP A 302 -10.81 -7.44 21.68
CA ASP A 302 -11.68 -6.28 21.43
C ASP A 302 -11.32 -5.57 20.11
N ILE A 303 -10.02 -5.41 19.82
CA ILE A 303 -9.55 -4.90 18.53
C ILE A 303 -10.02 -5.83 17.40
N CYS A 304 -9.86 -7.15 17.56
CA CYS A 304 -10.29 -8.12 16.56
C CYS A 304 -11.80 -8.01 16.29
N ARG A 305 -12.62 -7.90 17.32
CA ARG A 305 -14.08 -7.75 17.18
C ARG A 305 -14.46 -6.45 16.50
N LYS A 306 -13.83 -5.32 16.88
CA LYS A 306 -14.05 -4.01 16.25
C LYS A 306 -13.72 -4.06 14.75
N VAL A 307 -12.56 -4.60 14.38
CA VAL A 307 -12.13 -4.72 12.98
C VAL A 307 -13.03 -5.70 12.20
N SER A 308 -13.47 -6.79 12.83
CA SER A 308 -14.35 -7.81 12.23
C SER A 308 -15.72 -7.25 11.84
N GLN A 309 -16.27 -6.35 12.66
CA GLN A 309 -17.51 -5.64 12.32
C GLN A 309 -17.35 -4.82 11.03
N HIS A 310 -16.27 -4.05 10.93
CA HIS A 310 -16.00 -3.26 9.72
C HIS A 310 -15.78 -4.14 8.48
N LEU A 311 -15.03 -5.23 8.61
CA LEU A 311 -14.78 -6.17 7.52
C LEU A 311 -16.05 -6.90 7.06
N SER A 312 -16.94 -7.24 7.98
CA SER A 312 -18.24 -7.86 7.65
C SER A 312 -19.13 -6.89 6.86
N SER A 313 -19.17 -5.62 7.27
CA SER A 313 -19.87 -4.56 6.53
C SER A 313 -19.23 -4.32 5.15
N LEU A 314 -17.90 -4.26 5.07
CA LEU A 314 -17.17 -4.11 3.79
C LEU A 314 -17.42 -5.29 2.85
N LYS A 315 -17.49 -6.51 3.37
CA LYS A 315 -17.84 -7.68 2.58
C LYS A 315 -19.25 -7.56 2.01
N SER A 316 -20.25 -7.28 2.85
CA SER A 316 -21.63 -7.11 2.38
C SER A 316 -21.75 -6.00 1.34
N LEU A 317 -21.11 -4.85 1.57
CA LEU A 317 -21.12 -3.73 0.63
C LEU A 317 -20.41 -4.08 -0.67
N SER A 318 -19.29 -4.81 -0.61
CA SER A 318 -18.59 -5.27 -1.81
C SER A 318 -19.42 -6.24 -2.65
N ASP A 319 -20.27 -7.08 -2.05
CA ASP A 319 -21.22 -7.93 -2.79
C ASP A 319 -22.26 -7.08 -3.51
N THR A 320 -22.78 -6.05 -2.84
CA THR A 320 -23.67 -5.06 -3.48
C THR A 320 -22.97 -4.35 -4.63
N LEU A 321 -21.69 -3.98 -4.50
CA LEU A 321 -20.91 -3.40 -5.60
C LEU A 321 -20.81 -4.37 -6.79
N VAL A 322 -20.54 -5.66 -6.54
CA VAL A 322 -20.48 -6.70 -7.58
C VAL A 322 -21.81 -6.80 -8.33
N GLU A 323 -22.92 -6.91 -7.60
CA GLU A 323 -24.28 -6.98 -8.17
C GLU A 323 -24.64 -5.74 -9.00
N THR A 324 -24.16 -4.58 -8.57
CA THR A 324 -24.45 -3.29 -9.20
C THR A 324 -23.29 -2.76 -10.05
N SER A 325 -22.37 -3.61 -10.49
CA SER A 325 -21.20 -3.22 -11.27
C SER A 325 -21.56 -2.54 -12.62
N ASN A 326 -22.70 -2.88 -13.21
CA ASN A 326 -23.08 -2.44 -14.55
C ASN A 326 -23.88 -1.13 -14.61
N ILE A 327 -24.20 -0.50 -13.48
CA ILE A 327 -25.18 0.61 -13.46
C ILE A 327 -24.60 1.99 -13.82
N GLY A 328 -23.30 2.22 -13.65
CA GLY A 328 -22.65 3.51 -13.93
C GLY A 328 -22.02 3.60 -15.32
N LYS A 329 -21.78 4.83 -15.81
CA LYS A 329 -21.11 5.10 -17.09
C LYS A 329 -19.79 4.37 -17.21
N MET A 330 -19.58 3.66 -18.31
CA MET A 330 -18.32 2.96 -18.58
C MET A 330 -17.28 3.92 -19.16
N ALA A 331 -16.01 3.63 -18.91
CA ALA A 331 -14.92 4.30 -19.61
C ALA A 331 -15.00 4.02 -21.13
N GLY A 332 -14.58 5.00 -21.92
CA GLY A 332 -14.50 4.90 -23.37
C GLY A 332 -13.21 4.22 -23.85
N GLU A 333 -13.00 4.23 -25.17
CA GLU A 333 -11.84 3.57 -25.80
C GLU A 333 -10.49 4.10 -25.32
N GLY A 334 -10.42 5.36 -24.84
CA GLY A 334 -9.21 5.96 -24.31
C GLY A 334 -8.65 5.28 -23.05
N LYS A 335 -9.44 4.43 -22.38
CA LYS A 335 -8.92 3.56 -21.31
C LYS A 335 -7.87 2.57 -21.81
N PHE A 336 -8.06 2.02 -23.01
CA PHE A 336 -7.14 1.05 -23.63
C PHE A 336 -6.24 1.68 -24.70
N ARG A 337 -6.70 2.78 -25.30
CA ARG A 337 -5.98 3.52 -26.34
C ARG A 337 -5.81 4.99 -25.94
N PRO A 338 -5.10 5.28 -24.83
CA PRO A 338 -5.01 6.62 -24.27
C PRO A 338 -4.25 7.61 -25.15
N LYS A 339 -3.55 7.18 -26.20
CA LYS A 339 -2.91 8.07 -27.18
C LYS A 339 -3.85 8.51 -28.31
N ASP A 340 -4.91 7.75 -28.57
CA ASP A 340 -5.80 7.94 -29.72
C ASP A 340 -7.16 8.54 -29.36
N ALA A 341 -7.68 8.21 -28.17
CA ALA A 341 -9.02 8.60 -27.75
C ALA A 341 -9.02 9.15 -26.31
N ALA A 342 -10.02 9.97 -26.00
CA ALA A 342 -10.28 10.43 -24.63
C ALA A 342 -10.76 9.27 -23.74
N TYR A 343 -10.52 9.35 -22.44
CA TYR A 343 -10.88 8.32 -21.48
C TYR A 343 -12.39 8.01 -21.45
N GLY A 344 -13.23 8.98 -21.85
CA GLY A 344 -14.69 8.83 -21.92
C GLY A 344 -15.43 9.12 -20.61
N LEU A 345 -14.73 9.07 -19.47
CA LEU A 345 -15.19 9.62 -18.19
C LEU A 345 -14.50 10.97 -17.93
N PRO A 346 -15.22 11.97 -17.38
CA PRO A 346 -14.66 13.28 -17.12
C PRO A 346 -13.61 13.21 -16.00
N GLY A 347 -12.56 14.02 -16.14
CA GLY A 347 -11.50 14.14 -15.14
C GLY A 347 -10.45 13.02 -15.13
N PHE A 348 -10.47 12.06 -16.05
CA PHE A 348 -9.44 11.03 -16.15
C PHE A 348 -8.45 11.34 -17.29
N GLU A 349 -7.17 11.45 -16.94
CA GLU A 349 -6.06 11.61 -17.88
C GLU A 349 -4.92 10.65 -17.52
N VAL A 350 -4.72 9.65 -18.36
CA VAL A 350 -3.80 8.54 -18.12
C VAL A 350 -2.34 9.00 -18.09
N PHE A 351 -1.99 10.04 -18.86
CA PHE A 351 -0.63 10.58 -18.90
C PHE A 351 -0.39 11.72 -17.91
N LEU A 352 -1.34 12.01 -17.03
CA LEU A 352 -1.34 13.21 -16.19
C LEU A 352 -0.06 13.39 -15.37
N ASN A 353 0.44 12.30 -14.78
CA ASN A 353 1.59 12.32 -13.88
C ASN A 353 2.84 11.71 -14.49
N GLN A 354 2.89 11.48 -15.80
CA GLN A 354 4.02 10.80 -16.45
C GLN A 354 5.34 11.56 -16.29
N THR A 355 5.29 12.87 -16.00
CA THR A 355 6.45 13.70 -15.70
C THR A 355 7.03 13.48 -14.31
N ASN A 356 6.20 13.00 -13.36
CA ASN A 356 6.56 12.88 -11.95
C ASN A 356 7.06 11.46 -11.61
N VAL A 357 6.78 10.49 -12.47
CA VAL A 357 7.21 9.10 -12.31
C VAL A 357 8.58 8.91 -12.98
N PRO A 358 9.48 8.10 -12.40
CA PRO A 358 10.77 7.79 -12.98
C PRO A 358 10.67 7.29 -14.41
N THR A 359 11.70 7.66 -15.16
CA THR A 359 11.78 7.39 -16.59
C THR A 359 11.68 5.89 -16.89
N TYR A 360 12.28 5.02 -16.05
CA TYR A 360 12.24 3.56 -16.22
C TYR A 360 10.85 2.92 -16.02
N MET A 361 9.82 3.70 -15.64
CA MET A 361 8.41 3.28 -15.64
C MET A 361 7.65 3.91 -16.83
N PRO A 362 8.03 3.60 -18.09
CA PRO A 362 7.34 4.17 -19.25
C PRO A 362 5.95 3.56 -19.45
N LYS A 363 5.66 2.43 -18.77
CA LYS A 363 4.43 1.68 -18.95
C LYS A 363 3.27 2.40 -18.27
N VAL A 364 2.32 2.79 -19.11
CA VAL A 364 1.01 3.22 -18.67
C VAL A 364 0.23 2.05 -18.08
N VAL A 365 -0.38 2.28 -16.93
CA VAL A 365 -1.24 1.30 -16.24
C VAL A 365 -2.63 1.33 -16.85
N ASN A 366 -3.15 0.17 -17.23
CA ASN A 366 -4.55 0.03 -17.61
C ASN A 366 -5.37 -0.25 -16.36
N ILE A 367 -6.33 0.62 -16.06
CA ILE A 367 -7.25 0.39 -14.95
C ILE A 367 -8.01 -0.92 -15.19
N HIS A 368 -8.13 -1.73 -14.14
CA HIS A 368 -8.79 -3.03 -14.20
C HIS A 368 -10.26 -2.91 -14.63
N ASP A 369 -10.82 -4.03 -15.05
CA ASP A 369 -12.25 -4.15 -15.25
C ASP A 369 -12.99 -3.90 -13.91
N ARG A 370 -14.09 -3.16 -13.98
CA ARG A 370 -14.86 -2.74 -12.81
C ARG A 370 -15.41 -3.94 -12.05
N HIS A 371 -16.05 -4.87 -12.75
CA HIS A 371 -16.65 -6.05 -12.13
C HIS A 371 -15.57 -6.90 -11.44
N LYS A 372 -14.46 -7.17 -12.14
CA LYS A 372 -13.32 -7.89 -11.55
C LYS A 372 -12.73 -7.18 -10.32
N SER A 373 -12.68 -5.85 -10.33
CA SER A 373 -12.20 -5.05 -9.19
C SER A 373 -13.11 -5.19 -7.97
N PHE A 374 -14.43 -5.21 -8.16
CA PHE A 374 -15.38 -5.42 -7.07
C PHE A 374 -15.36 -6.86 -6.53
N VAL A 375 -15.19 -7.85 -7.41
CA VAL A 375 -14.97 -9.25 -7.01
C VAL A 375 -13.69 -9.38 -6.18
N TYR A 376 -12.63 -8.64 -6.54
CA TYR A 376 -11.41 -8.57 -5.76
C TYR A 376 -11.66 -8.04 -4.34
N PHE A 377 -12.39 -6.92 -4.18
CA PHE A 377 -12.74 -6.41 -2.85
C PHE A 377 -13.52 -7.45 -2.02
N SER A 378 -14.52 -8.10 -2.62
CA SER A 378 -15.31 -9.14 -1.94
C SER A 378 -14.45 -10.32 -1.48
N SER A 379 -13.55 -10.78 -2.34
CA SER A 379 -12.61 -11.85 -2.00
C SER A 379 -11.61 -11.42 -0.91
N LEU A 380 -11.12 -10.19 -1.00
CA LEU A 380 -10.20 -9.57 -0.04
C LEU A 380 -10.81 -9.54 1.36
N PHE A 381 -12.00 -8.96 1.52
CA PHE A 381 -12.63 -8.83 2.83
C PHE A 381 -13.08 -10.18 3.41
N THR A 382 -13.45 -11.15 2.56
CA THR A 382 -13.67 -12.55 3.00
C THR A 382 -12.43 -13.14 3.63
N ARG A 383 -11.29 -12.97 2.95
CA ARG A 383 -10.00 -13.47 3.43
C ARG A 383 -9.59 -12.79 4.73
N LEU A 384 -9.70 -11.46 4.80
CA LEU A 384 -9.35 -10.70 6.00
C LEU A 384 -10.22 -11.11 7.19
N ASN A 385 -11.53 -11.34 6.99
CA ASN A 385 -12.40 -11.90 8.02
C ASN A 385 -11.92 -13.28 8.49
N HIS A 386 -11.59 -14.18 7.57
CA HIS A 386 -11.10 -15.51 7.93
C HIS A 386 -9.80 -15.44 8.75
N ILE A 387 -8.84 -14.60 8.35
CA ILE A 387 -7.60 -14.36 9.09
C ILE A 387 -7.96 -13.87 10.50
N LEU A 388 -8.75 -12.81 10.60
CA LEU A 388 -9.10 -12.20 11.87
C LEU A 388 -9.81 -13.16 12.83
N CYS A 389 -10.80 -13.91 12.34
CA CYS A 389 -11.49 -14.94 13.13
C CYS A 389 -10.52 -16.04 13.60
N THR A 390 -9.52 -16.39 12.79
CA THR A 390 -8.50 -17.37 13.20
C THR A 390 -7.66 -16.84 14.35
N TYR A 391 -7.23 -15.58 14.27
CA TYR A 391 -6.46 -14.88 15.31
C TYR A 391 -7.28 -14.67 16.60
N GLU A 392 -8.55 -14.28 16.51
CA GLU A 392 -9.45 -14.15 17.66
C GLU A 392 -9.67 -15.49 18.37
N ASN A 393 -9.99 -16.56 17.62
CA ASN A 393 -10.18 -17.89 18.19
C ASN A 393 -8.92 -18.40 18.91
N PHE A 394 -7.75 -18.07 18.37
CA PHE A 394 -6.48 -18.42 18.98
C PHE A 394 -6.24 -17.63 20.29
N ALA A 395 -6.56 -16.34 20.30
CA ALA A 395 -6.49 -15.52 21.52
C ALA A 395 -7.46 -16.07 22.59
N LEU A 396 -8.72 -16.36 22.24
CA LEU A 396 -9.71 -16.95 23.14
C LEU A 396 -9.27 -18.30 23.69
N TRP A 397 -8.64 -19.14 22.87
CA TRP A 397 -8.08 -20.42 23.31
C TRP A 397 -6.98 -20.24 24.35
N ASN A 398 -6.07 -19.27 24.18
CA ASN A 398 -5.03 -18.98 25.17
C ASN A 398 -5.59 -18.41 26.49
N VAL A 399 -6.66 -17.60 26.44
CA VAL A 399 -7.33 -17.11 27.65
C VAL A 399 -7.92 -18.27 28.47
N LEU A 400 -8.48 -19.28 27.80
CA LEU A 400 -9.03 -20.48 28.46
C LEU A 400 -7.95 -21.48 28.90
N HIS A 401 -6.78 -21.47 28.25
CA HIS A 401 -5.66 -22.36 28.51
C HIS A 401 -4.36 -21.56 28.64
N PRO A 402 -4.08 -20.97 29.82
CA PRO A 402 -2.91 -20.11 30.04
C PRO A 402 -1.56 -20.88 30.10
N GLU A 403 -1.50 -22.09 29.54
CA GLU A 403 -0.24 -22.83 29.40
C GLU A 403 0.67 -22.16 28.37
N PRO A 404 2.01 -22.21 28.54
CA PRO A 404 2.95 -21.77 27.54
C PRO A 404 2.62 -22.30 26.14
N LEU A 405 2.49 -21.36 25.22
CA LEU A 405 2.14 -21.59 23.83
C LEU A 405 3.14 -22.57 23.19
N ARG A 406 2.71 -23.80 22.88
CA ARG A 406 3.60 -24.81 22.29
C ARG A 406 4.00 -24.39 20.88
N LEU A 407 5.28 -24.55 20.54
CA LEU A 407 5.81 -24.22 19.21
C LEU A 407 5.03 -24.92 18.09
N HIS A 408 4.55 -26.14 18.33
CA HIS A 408 3.70 -26.87 17.39
C HIS A 408 2.31 -26.24 17.20
N SER A 409 1.70 -25.73 18.27
CA SER A 409 0.41 -25.02 18.20
C SER A 409 0.57 -23.69 17.47
N LEU A 410 1.66 -22.96 17.75
CA LEU A 410 2.02 -21.77 17.02
C LEU A 410 2.26 -22.05 15.54
N TRP A 411 2.98 -23.13 15.23
CA TRP A 411 3.26 -23.53 13.85
C TRP A 411 1.98 -23.93 13.10
N THR A 412 1.11 -24.72 13.73
CA THR A 412 -0.18 -25.12 13.16
C THR A 412 -1.06 -23.88 12.94
N PHE A 413 -1.00 -22.92 13.85
CA PHE A 413 -1.66 -21.63 13.71
C PHE A 413 -1.09 -20.80 12.55
N ILE A 414 0.23 -20.66 12.43
CA ILE A 414 0.90 -19.97 11.29
C ILE A 414 0.58 -20.69 9.97
N GLN A 415 0.51 -22.01 9.95
CA GLN A 415 0.17 -22.77 8.74
C GLN A 415 -1.30 -22.60 8.34
N LYS A 416 -2.21 -22.55 9.33
CA LYS A 416 -3.65 -22.31 9.08
C LYS A 416 -3.98 -20.85 8.76
N SER A 417 -3.18 -19.90 9.26
CA SER A 417 -3.36 -18.46 9.04
C SER A 417 -2.47 -17.89 7.93
N GLY A 418 -1.46 -18.64 7.48
CA GLY A 418 -0.47 -18.26 6.48
C GLY A 418 -0.90 -18.51 5.03
N GLN A 419 0.00 -18.23 4.09
CA GLN A 419 -0.28 -18.25 2.65
C GLN A 419 -0.48 -19.69 2.13
N ILE A 420 -1.64 -19.98 1.56
CA ILE A 420 -1.78 -21.04 0.56
C ILE A 420 -1.34 -20.42 -0.78
N SER A 421 -0.35 -21.01 -1.44
CA SER A 421 0.15 -20.53 -2.74
C SER A 421 -0.94 -20.59 -3.81
N CYS A 422 -1.09 -19.51 -4.56
CA CYS A 422 -2.07 -19.35 -5.62
C CYS A 422 -1.73 -20.21 -6.87
N PRO A 423 -2.62 -21.11 -7.33
CA PRO A 423 -2.48 -21.80 -8.62
C PRO A 423 -2.57 -20.85 -9.83
N TYR A 424 -3.16 -19.66 -9.67
CA TYR A 424 -3.46 -18.70 -10.74
C TYR A 424 -2.26 -17.87 -11.22
N VAL A 425 -1.22 -17.69 -10.40
CA VAL A 425 0.04 -17.05 -10.85
C VAL A 425 0.72 -17.91 -11.94
N LYS A 426 0.49 -19.22 -11.93
CA LYS A 426 0.94 -20.14 -12.98
C LYS A 426 0.09 -20.03 -14.26
N ALA A 427 -1.22 -19.80 -14.13
CA ALA A 427 -2.15 -19.65 -15.26
C ALA A 427 -2.03 -18.29 -15.97
N LEU A 428 -1.65 -17.22 -15.25
CA LEU A 428 -1.36 -15.90 -15.84
C LEU A 428 -0.06 -15.87 -16.65
N LEU A 429 0.86 -16.82 -16.40
CA LEU A 429 2.16 -16.94 -17.08
C LEU A 429 2.15 -17.97 -18.23
N PHE A 430 1.19 -18.93 -18.23
CA PHE A 430 1.11 -20.03 -19.20
C PHE A 430 -0.36 -20.31 -19.60
N PRO A 431 -0.83 -19.79 -20.75
CA PRO A 431 -2.25 -19.83 -21.15
C PRO A 431 -2.84 -21.19 -21.56
N ASP A 432 -2.03 -22.24 -21.72
CA ASP A 432 -2.44 -23.44 -22.48
C ASP A 432 -3.11 -24.55 -21.65
N ASP A 433 -3.21 -24.43 -20.31
CA ASP A 433 -3.89 -25.42 -19.46
C ASP A 433 -5.29 -24.94 -19.05
N SER A 434 -6.23 -24.99 -20.00
CA SER A 434 -7.61 -24.49 -19.85
C SER A 434 -8.59 -25.47 -19.21
N SER A 435 -8.15 -26.35 -18.32
CA SER A 435 -9.03 -27.35 -17.71
C SER A 435 -8.73 -27.54 -16.22
N GLU A 436 -9.08 -26.53 -15.42
CA GLU A 436 -9.51 -26.60 -14.01
C GLU A 436 -9.45 -25.19 -13.40
N VAL A 437 -10.38 -24.31 -13.77
CA VAL A 437 -10.60 -23.04 -13.04
C VAL A 437 -12.07 -22.98 -12.65
N ASN A 438 -12.40 -23.75 -11.61
CA ASN A 438 -13.62 -23.59 -10.85
C ASN A 438 -13.22 -23.10 -9.45
N GLU A 439 -13.85 -22.00 -9.01
CA GLU A 439 -13.82 -21.35 -7.69
C GLU A 439 -12.73 -20.27 -7.41
N PRO A 440 -13.12 -19.10 -6.86
CA PRO A 440 -12.21 -18.02 -6.49
C PRO A 440 -11.50 -18.37 -5.18
N MET A 441 -10.40 -19.12 -5.27
CA MET A 441 -9.55 -19.49 -4.13
C MET A 441 -8.43 -18.46 -3.90
N LEU A 442 -8.65 -17.59 -2.90
CA LEU A 442 -7.67 -17.02 -1.96
C LEU A 442 -6.25 -16.69 -2.51
N THR A 443 -6.13 -15.76 -3.44
CA THR A 443 -4.82 -15.17 -3.79
C THR A 443 -4.36 -14.21 -2.69
N THR A 444 -3.07 -14.19 -2.37
CA THR A 444 -2.47 -13.31 -1.34
C THR A 444 -2.30 -11.92 -1.91
N CYS A 445 -2.99 -10.92 -1.35
CA CYS A 445 -2.71 -9.52 -1.66
C CYS A 445 -1.82 -8.92 -0.56
N VAL A 446 -1.10 -7.85 -0.92
CA VAL A 446 -0.21 -7.11 -0.02
C VAL A 446 -0.92 -6.77 1.30
N LEU A 447 -2.12 -6.20 1.22
CA LEU A 447 -2.89 -5.81 2.42
C LEU A 447 -3.18 -7.01 3.34
N SER A 448 -3.52 -8.18 2.78
CA SER A 448 -3.72 -9.40 3.58
C SER A 448 -2.44 -9.92 4.21
N LYS A 449 -1.29 -9.83 3.49
CA LYS A 449 0.02 -10.17 4.05
C LYS A 449 0.38 -9.23 5.20
N THR A 450 0.16 -7.93 4.99
CA THR A 450 0.39 -6.88 5.97
C THR A 450 -0.40 -7.09 7.25
N ILE A 451 -1.71 -7.35 7.14
CA ILE A 451 -2.57 -7.55 8.31
C ILE A 451 -2.19 -8.84 9.08
N ILE A 452 -1.80 -9.91 8.37
CA ILE A 452 -1.27 -11.12 9.02
C ILE A 452 0.00 -10.80 9.80
N TYR A 453 0.96 -10.10 9.18
CA TYR A 453 2.21 -9.71 9.84
C TYR A 453 1.96 -8.84 11.06
N MET A 454 1.06 -7.87 10.94
CA MET A 454 0.63 -6.98 12.03
C MET A 454 0.09 -7.77 13.21
N PHE A 455 -0.92 -8.61 13.00
CA PHE A 455 -1.51 -9.39 14.09
C PHE A 455 -0.54 -10.41 14.67
N HIS A 456 0.31 -11.03 13.86
CA HIS A 456 1.37 -11.89 14.36
C HIS A 456 2.34 -11.12 15.27
N SER A 457 2.75 -9.93 14.87
CA SER A 457 3.65 -9.08 15.66
C SER A 457 3.00 -8.64 16.98
N THR A 458 1.71 -8.27 16.96
CA THR A 458 0.95 -7.97 18.19
C THR A 458 0.88 -9.19 19.12
N LEU A 459 0.61 -10.37 18.57
CA LEU A 459 0.53 -11.61 19.34
C LEU A 459 1.85 -11.99 20.00
N MET A 460 2.97 -11.70 19.33
CA MET A 460 4.32 -12.07 19.78
C MET A 460 4.99 -11.02 20.66
N GLY A 461 4.61 -9.75 20.50
CA GLY A 461 5.29 -8.61 21.11
C GLY A 461 5.04 -8.39 22.61
N GLN A 462 4.01 -9.01 23.20
CA GLN A 462 3.63 -8.83 24.62
C GLN A 462 3.73 -7.38 25.15
N GLY A 463 3.39 -6.37 24.34
CA GLY A 463 3.40 -4.96 24.70
C GLY A 463 2.08 -4.26 24.36
N ASP A 464 1.81 -3.13 25.02
CA ASP A 464 0.56 -2.33 24.89
C ASP A 464 0.41 -1.67 23.51
N ALA A 465 1.44 -1.71 22.65
CA ALA A 465 1.43 -1.15 21.31
C ALA A 465 2.12 -2.11 20.31
N ILE A 466 1.68 -2.10 19.05
CA ILE A 466 2.29 -2.93 18.00
C ILE A 466 3.68 -2.37 17.69
N GLU A 467 4.72 -2.94 18.28
CA GLU A 467 6.11 -2.66 17.91
C GLU A 467 6.42 -3.31 16.56
N LEU A 468 6.82 -2.47 15.61
CA LEU A 468 6.99 -2.79 14.19
C LEU A 468 8.44 -3.04 13.77
N GLN A 469 9.33 -3.17 14.74
CA GLN A 469 10.63 -3.84 14.55
C GLN A 469 10.35 -5.36 14.46
N PRO A 470 11.22 -6.16 13.81
CA PRO A 470 11.10 -7.62 13.89
C PRO A 470 10.89 -7.99 15.36
N PRO A 471 9.80 -8.70 15.72
CA PRO A 471 9.47 -8.88 17.12
C PRO A 471 10.67 -9.55 17.76
N PHE A 472 11.31 -8.96 18.76
CA PHE A 472 12.20 -9.75 19.58
C PHE A 472 11.27 -10.74 20.27
N LEU A 473 11.07 -11.96 19.72
CA LEU A 473 10.38 -13.00 20.47
C LEU A 473 11.16 -13.07 21.77
N SER A 474 10.47 -12.85 22.90
CA SER A 474 11.13 -12.99 24.19
C SER A 474 11.79 -14.38 24.22
N PRO A 475 13.10 -14.49 24.52
CA PRO A 475 13.78 -15.79 24.63
C PRO A 475 13.02 -16.74 25.57
N VAL A 476 12.24 -16.16 26.48
CA VAL A 476 11.32 -16.80 27.42
C VAL A 476 10.22 -17.61 26.72
N HIS A 477 9.64 -17.15 25.60
CA HIS A 477 8.61 -17.92 24.90
C HIS A 477 9.17 -19.23 24.37
N PHE A 478 10.27 -19.16 23.63
CA PHE A 478 10.91 -20.33 23.07
C PHE A 478 11.43 -21.27 24.17
N LEU A 479 12.05 -20.71 25.21
CA LEU A 479 12.54 -21.46 26.37
C LEU A 479 11.40 -22.16 27.13
N ASN A 480 10.27 -21.49 27.32
CA ASN A 480 9.10 -22.06 27.99
C ASN A 480 8.45 -23.15 27.13
N SER A 481 8.28 -22.94 25.82
CA SER A 481 7.78 -23.97 24.89
C SER A 481 8.67 -25.21 24.88
N TRP A 482 9.99 -25.05 24.96
CA TRP A 482 10.92 -26.18 25.08
C TRP A 482 10.80 -26.88 26.44
N GLN A 483 10.72 -26.12 27.54
CA GLN A 483 10.55 -26.70 28.88
C GLN A 483 9.29 -27.57 29.00
N GLU A 484 8.25 -27.31 28.23
CA GLU A 484 7.04 -28.15 28.21
C GLU A 484 7.26 -29.54 27.61
N LEU A 485 8.21 -29.68 26.68
CA LEU A 485 8.56 -30.97 26.07
C LEU A 485 9.30 -31.88 27.07
N GLU A 486 9.86 -31.29 28.12
CA GLU A 486 10.65 -31.98 29.13
C GLU A 486 9.81 -32.35 30.37
N PRO A 487 10.15 -33.47 31.05
CA PRO A 487 9.49 -33.86 32.29
C PRO A 487 9.58 -32.78 33.37
N THR A 488 8.51 -32.58 34.13
CA THR A 488 8.37 -31.51 35.14
C THR A 488 9.51 -31.46 36.16
N ALA A 489 10.10 -32.62 36.50
CA ALA A 489 11.23 -32.74 37.41
C ALA A 489 12.52 -32.03 36.93
N TYR A 490 12.75 -31.95 35.61
CA TYR A 490 13.99 -31.40 35.03
C TYR A 490 13.87 -29.93 34.62
N ARG A 491 12.65 -29.41 34.46
CA ARG A 491 12.37 -28.01 34.06
C ARG A 491 13.11 -26.96 34.91
N PRO A 492 13.09 -26.97 36.25
CA PRO A 492 13.79 -25.96 37.05
C PRO A 492 15.32 -26.06 36.91
N LEU A 493 15.84 -27.26 36.68
CA LEU A 493 17.28 -27.52 36.54
C LEU A 493 17.79 -27.02 35.18
N ILE A 494 17.04 -27.27 34.10
CA ILE A 494 17.30 -26.74 32.76
C ILE A 494 17.23 -25.20 32.75
N LYS A 495 16.21 -24.63 33.40
CA LYS A 495 16.06 -23.17 33.54
C LYS A 495 17.31 -22.58 34.20
N ASN A 496 17.74 -23.14 35.33
CA ASN A 496 18.90 -22.64 36.07
C ASN A 496 20.20 -22.73 35.26
N ILE A 497 20.42 -23.81 34.49
CA ILE A 497 21.59 -23.95 33.61
C ILE A 497 21.61 -22.86 32.53
N ILE A 498 20.46 -22.59 31.89
CA ILE A 498 20.38 -21.64 30.78
C ILE A 498 20.54 -20.19 31.28
N TYR A 499 20.02 -19.85 32.46
CA TYR A 499 20.21 -18.51 33.05
C TYR A 499 21.64 -18.29 33.57
N ASN A 500 22.33 -19.34 34.01
CA ASN A 500 23.69 -19.23 34.55
C ASN A 500 24.80 -19.26 33.47
N ILE A 501 24.47 -19.61 32.22
CA ILE A 501 25.43 -19.67 31.10
C ILE A 501 25.05 -18.58 30.07
N PRO A 502 25.74 -17.43 30.06
CA PRO A 502 25.44 -16.30 29.17
C PRO A 502 25.40 -16.66 27.68
N GLU A 503 26.25 -17.58 27.24
CA GLU A 503 26.36 -18.02 25.85
C GLU A 503 25.10 -18.79 25.40
N LEU A 504 24.50 -19.60 26.29
CA LEU A 504 23.25 -20.30 26.00
C LEU A 504 22.08 -19.32 25.94
N MET A 505 22.04 -18.33 26.82
CA MET A 505 21.03 -17.27 26.76
C MET A 505 21.15 -16.46 25.46
N SER A 506 22.38 -16.12 25.04
CA SER A 506 22.65 -15.45 23.77
C SER A 506 22.23 -16.30 22.56
N PHE A 507 22.46 -17.62 22.61
CA PHE A 507 22.02 -18.57 21.59
C PHE A 507 20.49 -18.60 21.47
N PHE A 508 19.76 -18.76 22.58
CA PHE A 508 18.29 -18.75 22.56
C PHE A 508 17.74 -17.40 22.12
N THR A 509 18.39 -16.30 22.50
CA THR A 509 18.03 -14.96 22.02
C THR A 509 18.19 -14.86 20.49
N THR A 510 19.32 -15.34 19.96
CA THR A 510 19.59 -15.33 18.52
C THR A 510 18.61 -16.23 17.75
N LEU A 511 18.30 -17.41 18.28
CA LEU A 511 17.32 -18.33 17.68
C LEU A 511 15.91 -17.73 17.70
N SER A 512 15.53 -17.10 18.81
CA SER A 512 14.27 -16.37 18.98
C SER A 512 14.12 -15.27 17.92
N ASN A 513 15.18 -14.48 17.71
CA ASN A 513 15.23 -13.45 16.69
C ASN A 513 15.08 -14.05 15.28
N HIS A 514 15.80 -15.12 14.94
CA HIS A 514 15.64 -15.77 13.64
C HIS A 514 14.21 -16.26 13.39
N PHE A 515 13.55 -16.88 14.37
CA PHE A 515 12.15 -17.32 14.22
C PHE A 515 11.16 -16.16 14.11
N ALA A 516 11.40 -15.04 14.80
CA ALA A 516 10.62 -13.83 14.61
C ALA A 516 10.74 -13.30 13.18
N HIS A 517 11.95 -13.32 12.62
CA HIS A 517 12.19 -12.97 11.22
C HIS A 517 11.59 -13.99 10.23
N VAL A 518 11.43 -15.26 10.61
CA VAL A 518 10.73 -16.25 9.77
C VAL A 518 9.28 -15.84 9.50
N SER A 519 8.59 -15.18 10.43
CA SER A 519 7.25 -14.63 10.17
C SER A 519 7.27 -13.49 9.15
N ALA A 520 8.27 -12.61 9.23
CA ALA A 520 8.51 -11.58 8.21
C ALA A 520 8.83 -12.18 6.83
N HIS A 521 9.57 -13.29 6.79
CA HIS A 521 9.92 -14.03 5.56
C HIS A 521 8.86 -15.04 5.09
N PHE A 522 7.88 -15.41 5.93
CA PHE A 522 6.72 -16.23 5.56
C PHE A 522 5.79 -15.49 4.59
N SER A 523 5.97 -14.17 4.48
CA SER A 523 5.44 -13.36 3.38
C SER A 523 6.00 -13.75 2.01
N LEU A 524 7.18 -14.40 1.97
CA LEU A 524 8.02 -14.55 0.78
C LEU A 524 8.28 -16.00 0.34
N TYR A 525 8.52 -17.00 1.21
CA TYR A 525 8.91 -18.35 0.74
C TYR A 525 8.41 -19.54 1.59
N ILE A 526 7.72 -20.47 0.94
CA ILE A 526 7.27 -21.75 1.52
C ILE A 526 8.40 -22.81 1.53
N PHE A 527 9.37 -22.73 0.61
CA PHE A 527 10.30 -23.85 0.34
C PHE A 527 11.64 -23.80 1.12
N LEU A 528 12.22 -22.62 1.37
CA LEU A 528 13.48 -22.51 2.14
C LEU A 528 13.29 -22.83 3.64
N ASN A 529 12.10 -22.56 4.18
CA ASN A 529 11.80 -22.71 5.61
C ASN A 529 11.81 -24.17 6.08
N LEU A 530 11.45 -25.14 5.24
CA LEU A 530 11.50 -26.57 5.57
C LEU A 530 12.95 -27.07 5.78
N LEU A 531 13.91 -26.55 5.01
CA LEU A 531 15.32 -26.91 5.14
C LEU A 531 15.92 -26.30 6.42
N TYR A 532 15.56 -25.06 6.73
CA TYR A 532 16.02 -24.32 7.90
C TYR A 532 15.52 -24.95 9.21
N ILE A 533 14.24 -25.36 9.25
CA ILE A 533 13.65 -26.05 10.41
C ILE A 533 14.28 -27.43 10.64
N ARG A 534 14.60 -28.16 9.56
CA ARG A 534 15.30 -29.45 9.66
C ARG A 534 16.72 -29.27 10.21
N LEU A 535 17.39 -28.17 9.87
CA LEU A 535 18.68 -27.79 10.42
C LEU A 535 18.59 -27.45 11.93
N ILE A 536 17.56 -26.70 12.33
CA ILE A 536 17.32 -26.29 13.72
C ILE A 536 16.98 -27.50 14.60
N LEU A 537 16.13 -28.42 14.14
CA LEU A 537 15.80 -29.67 14.85
C LEU A 537 17.05 -30.54 15.07
N ASN A 538 17.94 -30.60 14.08
CA ASN A 538 19.22 -31.31 14.20
C ASN A 538 20.17 -30.63 15.19
N LEU A 539 20.25 -29.29 15.19
CA LEU A 539 20.99 -28.50 16.18
C LEU A 539 20.44 -28.70 17.61
N PHE A 540 19.12 -28.81 17.75
CA PHE A 540 18.45 -29.08 19.01
C PHE A 540 18.80 -30.45 19.59
N HIS A 541 18.80 -31.47 18.74
CA HIS A 541 19.23 -32.82 19.12
C HIS A 541 20.69 -32.84 19.58
N LEU A 542 21.56 -32.08 18.93
CA LEU A 542 22.96 -31.92 19.32
C LEU A 542 23.11 -31.21 20.67
N LEU A 543 22.32 -30.16 20.92
CA LEU A 543 22.36 -29.39 22.17
C LEU A 543 21.90 -30.23 23.37
N ILE A 544 20.84 -31.03 23.19
CA ILE A 544 20.34 -31.98 24.20
C ILE A 544 21.43 -33.01 24.55
N ILE A 545 22.13 -33.54 23.54
CA ILE A 545 23.25 -34.48 23.75
C ILE A 545 24.37 -33.80 24.54
N VAL A 546 24.74 -32.56 24.20
CA VAL A 546 25.80 -31.81 24.89
C VAL A 546 25.43 -31.49 26.35
N ILE A 547 24.19 -31.07 26.61
CA ILE A 547 23.70 -30.77 27.97
C ILE A 547 23.62 -32.06 28.82
N PHE A 548 23.13 -33.16 28.27
CA PHE A 548 23.11 -34.45 28.99
C PHE A 548 24.52 -35.02 29.22
N CYS A 549 25.43 -34.91 28.24
CA CYS A 549 26.82 -35.34 28.41
C CYS A 549 27.56 -34.50 29.47
N THR A 550 27.33 -33.19 29.52
CA THR A 550 27.95 -32.31 30.54
C THR A 550 27.35 -32.50 31.94
N CYS A 551 26.06 -32.77 32.06
CA CYS A 551 25.43 -33.15 33.33
C CYS A 551 25.90 -34.52 33.85
N SER A 552 26.10 -35.50 32.96
CA SER A 552 26.62 -36.84 33.31
C SER A 552 28.07 -36.81 33.81
N THR A 553 28.88 -35.85 33.33
CA THR A 553 30.27 -35.66 33.81
C THR A 553 30.41 -34.90 35.13
N ARG A 554 29.32 -34.39 35.71
CA ARG A 554 29.32 -33.62 36.98
C ARG A 554 28.64 -34.34 38.16
N THR A 555 28.19 -35.58 37.95
CA THR A 555 27.90 -36.56 39.03
C THR A 555 29.10 -37.46 39.22
#